data_AF-A0A2D7J1V3-F1
#
_entry.id   AF-A0A2D7J1V3-F1
#
_cell.length_a   1.000
_cell.length_b   1.000
_cell.length_c   1.000
_cell.angle_alpha   90.00
_cell.angle_beta   90.00
_cell.angle_gamma   90.00
#
_symmetry.space_group_name_H-M   'P 1'
#
loop_
_entity.id
_entity.type
_entity.pdbx_description
1 polymer ?
#
loop_
_entity_poly.entity_id
_entity_poly.type
_entity_poly.pdbx_seq_one_letter_code
_entity_poly.pdbx_strand_id
1 'polypeptide(L)'
;MTQNALRKDILLHELGDGAGYFMLAFRGIAFGKTGCKCLNKFYGELFGDMGDAVLSDIFSLTASLGRCGHRKIRLAQPGCAHVTLDEVSLLSALGAAQSGQDELHRAHLRWLLVRGDAEHLIDLTSQIAGHFESIGLDISTPELSGYTPARQPDIGRMTLVGTA
;
A
#
# COMPACT_ATOMS: atom_id res chain seq x y z
N MET A 1 -26.89 19.70 -6.72
CA MET A 1 -25.60 20.05 -7.35
C MET A 1 -24.68 18.87 -7.21
N THR A 2 -24.41 18.21 -8.33
CA THR A 2 -23.71 16.94 -8.50
C THR A 2 -22.24 17.06 -8.08
N GLN A 3 -21.87 16.53 -6.90
CA GLN A 3 -20.48 16.31 -6.50
C GLN A 3 -19.86 15.12 -7.24
N ASN A 4 -19.98 15.12 -8.57
CA ASN A 4 -19.34 14.16 -9.47
C ASN A 4 -18.12 14.84 -10.11
N ALA A 5 -17.33 15.53 -9.28
CA ALA A 5 -16.03 16.01 -9.67
C ALA A 5 -15.17 14.76 -9.88
N LEU A 6 -14.94 14.42 -11.14
CA LEU A 6 -13.98 13.45 -11.66
C LEU A 6 -13.06 12.91 -10.56
N ARG A 7 -13.49 11.81 -9.93
CA ARG A 7 -12.57 10.96 -9.18
C ARG A 7 -11.68 10.36 -10.26
N LYS A 8 -10.56 11.02 -10.57
CA LYS A 8 -9.61 10.51 -11.55
C LYS A 8 -9.22 9.12 -11.06
N ASP A 9 -9.64 8.10 -11.79
CA ASP A 9 -9.27 6.73 -11.48
C ASP A 9 -7.76 6.66 -11.61
N ILE A 10 -7.07 6.49 -10.48
CA ILE A 10 -5.63 6.29 -10.49
C ILE A 10 -5.41 4.86 -10.97
N LEU A 11 -4.63 4.71 -12.04
CA LEU A 11 -4.32 3.41 -12.61
C LEU A 11 -2.94 2.96 -12.17
N LEU A 12 -2.79 1.67 -11.89
CA LEU A 12 -1.55 1.11 -11.35
C LEU A 12 -0.33 1.36 -12.23
N HIS A 13 -0.51 1.38 -13.57
CA HIS A 13 0.59 1.64 -14.51
C HIS A 13 1.09 3.09 -14.49
N GLU A 14 0.32 4.03 -13.94
CA GLU A 14 0.72 5.43 -13.79
C GLU A 14 1.62 5.64 -12.56
N LEU A 15 1.78 4.61 -11.71
CA LEU A 15 2.50 4.67 -10.43
C LEU A 15 3.89 4.01 -10.50
N GLY A 16 4.31 3.59 -11.69
CA GLY A 16 5.58 2.90 -11.91
C GLY A 16 5.51 1.39 -11.65
N ASP A 17 6.49 0.68 -12.22
CA ASP A 17 6.55 -0.79 -12.14
C ASP A 17 6.72 -1.28 -10.70
N GLY A 18 7.45 -0.53 -9.86
CA GLY A 18 7.61 -0.82 -8.44
C GLY A 18 6.28 -0.84 -7.68
N ALA A 19 5.41 0.14 -7.93
CA ALA A 19 4.06 0.16 -7.36
C ALA A 19 3.23 -1.03 -7.83
N GLY A 20 3.35 -1.39 -9.11
CA GLY A 20 2.70 -2.57 -9.69
C GLY A 20 3.10 -3.87 -9.00
N TYR A 21 4.40 -4.11 -8.86
CA TYR A 21 4.93 -5.33 -8.24
C TYR A 21 4.61 -5.39 -6.75
N PHE A 22 4.77 -4.29 -6.02
CA PHE A 22 4.36 -4.20 -4.62
C PHE A 22 2.88 -4.54 -4.46
N MET A 23 2.00 -3.97 -5.29
CA MET A 23 0.56 -4.24 -5.19
C MET A 23 0.16 -5.66 -5.59
N LEU A 24 0.88 -6.27 -6.53
CA LEU A 24 0.71 -7.68 -6.83
C LEU A 24 0.95 -8.56 -5.60
N ALA A 25 2.07 -8.38 -4.90
CA ALA A 25 2.38 -9.14 -3.69
C ALA A 25 1.43 -8.80 -2.55
N PHE A 26 1.24 -7.52 -2.26
CA PHE A 26 0.42 -7.08 -1.13
C PHE A 26 -1.04 -7.56 -1.25
N ARG A 27 -1.67 -7.40 -2.42
CA ARG A 27 -3.03 -7.95 -2.66
C ARG A 27 -3.02 -9.47 -2.66
N GLY A 28 -2.02 -10.09 -3.29
CA GLY A 28 -1.89 -11.55 -3.30
C GLY A 28 -1.82 -12.14 -1.90
N ILE A 29 -1.09 -11.49 -0.98
CA ILE A 29 -0.98 -11.88 0.43
C ILE A 29 -2.28 -11.57 1.19
N ALA A 30 -2.88 -10.39 0.98
CA ALA A 30 -4.06 -9.96 1.71
C ALA A 30 -5.32 -10.79 1.37
N PHE A 31 -5.48 -11.20 0.11
CA PHE A 31 -6.63 -12.00 -0.34
C PHE A 31 -6.35 -13.51 -0.38
N GLY A 32 -5.08 -13.91 -0.50
CA GLY A 32 -4.68 -15.28 -0.72
C GLY A 32 -4.20 -16.00 0.54
N LYS A 33 -3.67 -17.21 0.34
CA LYS A 33 -2.90 -17.93 1.35
C LYS A 33 -1.42 -17.56 1.24
N THR A 34 -0.74 -17.57 2.38
CA THR A 34 0.72 -17.42 2.42
C THR A 34 1.42 -18.52 1.62
N GLY A 35 2.57 -18.18 1.00
CA GLY A 35 3.39 -19.16 0.27
C GLY A 35 2.92 -19.47 -1.16
N CYS A 36 2.36 -18.50 -1.87
CA CYS A 36 2.06 -18.65 -3.31
C CYS A 36 3.34 -18.90 -4.10
N LYS A 37 3.48 -20.10 -4.70
CA LYS A 37 4.66 -20.48 -5.51
C LYS A 37 4.92 -19.50 -6.66
N CYS A 38 3.87 -18.92 -7.25
CA CYS A 38 4.00 -17.95 -8.32
C CYS A 38 4.60 -16.64 -7.81
N LEU A 39 4.20 -16.15 -6.63
CA LEU A 39 4.80 -14.96 -6.01
C LEU A 39 6.25 -15.21 -5.63
N ASN A 40 6.56 -16.34 -5.00
CA ASN A 40 7.93 -16.70 -4.64
C ASN A 40 8.83 -16.79 -5.88
N LYS A 41 8.36 -17.44 -6.94
CA LYS A 41 9.11 -17.51 -8.20
C LYS A 41 9.33 -16.13 -8.80
N PHE A 42 8.28 -15.30 -8.88
CA PHE A 42 8.36 -13.95 -9.44
C PHE A 42 9.34 -13.07 -8.66
N TYR A 43 9.27 -13.05 -7.32
CA TYR A 43 10.18 -12.27 -6.48
C TYR A 43 11.59 -12.85 -6.45
N GLY A 44 11.76 -14.17 -6.57
CA GLY A 44 13.09 -14.79 -6.72
C GLY A 44 13.75 -14.44 -8.05
N GLU A 45 12.98 -14.32 -9.13
CA GLU A 45 13.49 -13.85 -10.42
C GLU A 45 13.79 -12.34 -10.39
N LEU A 46 13.00 -11.55 -9.66
CA LEU A 46 13.13 -10.09 -9.61
C LEU A 46 14.21 -9.59 -8.65
N PHE A 47 14.29 -10.14 -7.43
CA PHE A 47 15.19 -9.71 -6.36
C PHE A 47 16.35 -10.69 -6.09
N GLY A 48 16.43 -11.81 -6.83
CA GLY A 48 17.44 -12.84 -6.63
C GLY A 48 17.34 -13.46 -5.24
N ASP A 49 18.49 -13.59 -4.56
CA ASP A 49 18.60 -14.18 -3.21
C ASP A 49 17.80 -13.42 -2.14
N MET A 50 17.45 -12.15 -2.40
CA MET A 50 16.64 -11.34 -1.47
C MET A 50 15.13 -11.57 -1.63
N GLY A 51 14.67 -12.29 -2.66
CA GLY A 51 13.24 -12.41 -2.98
C GLY A 51 12.37 -12.91 -1.82
N ASP A 52 12.85 -13.92 -1.08
CA ASP A 52 12.15 -14.46 0.08
C ASP A 52 12.09 -13.46 1.24
N ALA A 53 13.17 -12.69 1.46
CA ALA A 53 13.21 -11.65 2.49
C ALA A 53 12.24 -10.52 2.18
N VAL A 54 12.23 -10.04 0.93
CA VAL A 54 11.30 -8.99 0.47
C VAL A 54 9.84 -9.43 0.63
N LEU A 55 9.51 -10.67 0.26
CA LEU A 55 8.15 -11.20 0.45
C LEU A 55 7.79 -11.36 1.93
N SER A 56 8.74 -11.75 2.78
CA SER A 56 8.56 -11.83 4.22
C SER A 56 8.27 -10.45 4.83
N ASP A 57 8.95 -9.40 4.37
CA ASP A 57 8.72 -8.03 4.81
C ASP A 57 7.33 -7.53 4.38
N ILE A 58 6.94 -7.76 3.12
CA ILE A 58 5.59 -7.43 2.62
C ILE A 58 4.51 -8.22 3.37
N PHE A 59 4.77 -9.49 3.69
CA PHE A 59 3.87 -10.29 4.51
C PHE A 59 3.71 -9.70 5.91
N SER A 60 4.82 -9.34 6.55
CA SER A 60 4.84 -8.73 7.87
C SER A 60 4.07 -7.41 7.87
N LEU A 61 4.21 -6.61 6.80
CA LEU A 61 3.48 -5.35 6.64
C LEU A 61 1.98 -5.60 6.54
N THR A 62 1.59 -6.56 5.69
CA THR A 62 0.19 -6.93 5.48
C THR A 62 -0.44 -7.43 6.79
N ALA A 63 0.26 -8.29 7.52
CA ALA A 63 -0.18 -8.82 8.80
C ALA A 63 -0.27 -7.73 9.88
N SER A 64 0.71 -6.82 9.95
CA SER A 64 0.72 -5.71 10.90
C SER A 64 -0.40 -4.72 10.61
N LEU A 65 -0.66 -4.39 9.34
CA LEU A 65 -1.83 -3.56 8.97
C LEU A 65 -3.15 -4.22 9.34
N GLY A 66 -3.28 -5.55 9.14
CA GLY A 66 -4.47 -6.31 9.50
C GLY A 66 -4.71 -6.42 11.02
N ARG A 67 -3.65 -6.44 11.83
CA ARG A 67 -3.72 -6.55 13.31
C ARG A 67 -3.81 -5.21 14.01
N CYS A 68 -3.03 -4.23 13.58
CA CYS A 68 -2.90 -2.91 14.22
C CYS A 68 -3.91 -1.90 13.67
N GLY A 69 -4.53 -2.17 12.51
CA GLY A 69 -5.50 -1.27 11.92
C GLY A 69 -6.76 -1.14 12.77
N HIS A 70 -7.04 0.06 13.28
CA HIS A 70 -8.31 0.38 13.93
C HIS A 70 -9.43 0.69 12.93
N ARG A 71 -9.14 0.62 11.63
CA ARG A 71 -10.11 0.75 10.55
C ARG A 71 -9.94 -0.37 9.51
N LYS A 72 -11.02 -0.64 8.77
CA LYS A 72 -10.97 -1.52 7.61
C LYS A 72 -10.18 -0.83 6.48
N ILE A 73 -9.12 -1.48 6.04
CA ILE A 73 -8.36 -1.12 4.84
C ILE A 73 -9.10 -1.74 3.65
N ARG A 74 -9.44 -0.90 2.66
CA ARG A 74 -10.12 -1.28 1.43
C ARG A 74 -9.07 -1.61 0.38
N LEU A 75 -9.12 -2.81 -0.16
CA LEU A 75 -8.25 -3.24 -1.24
C LEU A 75 -9.06 -3.52 -2.48
N ALA A 76 -8.51 -3.21 -3.65
CA ALA A 76 -9.10 -3.67 -4.89
C ALA A 76 -8.80 -5.16 -5.08
N GLN A 77 -9.60 -5.83 -5.91
CA GLN A 77 -9.38 -7.24 -6.21
C GLN A 77 -7.99 -7.46 -6.86
N PRO A 78 -7.32 -8.59 -6.58
CA PRO A 78 -6.10 -8.96 -7.28
C PRO A 78 -6.32 -8.94 -8.81
N GLY A 79 -5.36 -8.39 -9.56
CA GLY A 79 -5.47 -8.23 -11.01
C GLY A 79 -6.28 -7.02 -11.49
N CYS A 80 -6.90 -6.25 -10.58
CA CYS A 80 -7.57 -5.01 -10.95
C CYS A 80 -6.55 -3.87 -11.16
N ALA A 81 -6.66 -3.15 -12.28
CA ALA A 81 -5.80 -1.98 -12.56
C ALA A 81 -6.11 -0.77 -11.67
N HIS A 82 -7.31 -0.73 -11.08
CA HIS A 82 -7.75 0.34 -10.20
C HIS A 82 -7.07 0.24 -8.83
N VAL A 83 -6.72 1.38 -8.23
CA VAL A 83 -6.23 1.46 -6.85
C VAL A 83 -7.22 2.19 -5.95
N THR A 84 -7.43 1.67 -4.73
CA THR A 84 -8.24 2.34 -3.72
C THR A 84 -7.47 3.49 -3.08
N LEU A 85 -8.17 4.38 -2.37
CA LEU A 85 -7.51 5.44 -1.58
C LEU A 85 -6.56 4.89 -0.50
N ASP A 86 -6.85 3.70 0.02
CA ASP A 86 -6.02 3.08 1.04
C ASP A 86 -4.73 2.54 0.44
N GLU A 87 -4.83 1.95 -0.75
CA GLU A 87 -3.68 1.51 -1.55
C GLU A 87 -2.84 2.70 -2.02
N VAL A 88 -3.48 3.78 -2.46
CA VAL A 88 -2.76 5.03 -2.80
C VAL A 88 -1.99 5.55 -1.59
N SER A 89 -2.59 5.64 -0.41
CA SER A 89 -1.87 6.10 0.78
C SER A 89 -0.73 5.17 1.18
N LEU A 90 -0.86 3.86 0.95
CA LEU A 90 0.21 2.90 1.23
C LEU A 90 1.38 3.07 0.24
N LEU A 91 1.07 3.24 -1.04
CA LEU A 91 2.08 3.54 -2.07
C LEU A 91 2.73 4.90 -1.82
N SER A 92 1.97 5.90 -1.37
CA SER A 92 2.50 7.19 -0.96
C SER A 92 3.45 7.10 0.24
N ALA A 93 3.18 6.21 1.20
CA ALA A 93 4.12 5.96 2.29
C ALA A 93 5.46 5.39 1.78
N LEU A 94 5.42 4.43 0.85
CA LEU A 94 6.62 3.82 0.28
C LEU A 94 7.42 4.80 -0.60
N GLY A 95 6.74 5.56 -1.46
CA GLY A 95 7.41 6.58 -2.28
C GLY A 95 8.01 7.71 -1.45
N ALA A 96 7.34 8.11 -0.36
CA ALA A 96 7.91 9.06 0.60
C ALA A 96 9.15 8.50 1.31
N ALA A 97 9.15 7.20 1.65
CA ALA A 97 10.31 6.54 2.23
C ALA A 97 11.50 6.48 1.25
N GLN A 98 11.28 6.16 -0.04
CA GLN A 98 12.33 6.24 -1.07
C GLN A 98 12.86 7.67 -1.26
N SER A 99 11.99 8.67 -1.11
CA SER A 99 12.35 10.08 -1.29
C SER A 99 12.94 10.76 -0.04
N GLY A 100 13.11 10.05 1.07
CA GLY A 100 13.57 10.61 2.35
C GLY A 100 12.61 11.64 2.97
N GLN A 101 11.31 11.55 2.68
CA GLN A 101 10.29 12.48 3.16
C GLN A 101 9.62 11.95 4.44
N ASP A 102 10.36 11.89 5.54
CA ASP A 102 9.96 11.26 6.80
C ASP A 102 8.60 11.72 7.33
N GLU A 103 8.30 13.02 7.27
CA GLU A 103 7.03 13.56 7.76
C GLU A 103 5.83 13.06 6.94
N LEU A 104 5.98 13.00 5.61
CA LEU A 104 4.93 12.50 4.72
C LEU A 104 4.77 10.98 4.86
N HIS A 105 5.89 10.27 4.98
CA HIS A 105 5.91 8.83 5.27
C HIS A 105 5.13 8.51 6.55
N ARG A 106 5.42 9.21 7.66
CA ARG A 106 4.71 9.08 8.94
C ARG A 106 3.23 9.46 8.83
N ALA A 107 2.91 10.53 8.09
CA ALA A 107 1.54 11.00 7.93
C ALA A 107 0.63 9.95 7.25
N HIS A 108 1.11 9.33 6.17
CA HIS A 108 0.37 8.28 5.46
C HIS A 108 0.13 7.04 6.33
N LEU A 109 1.14 6.59 7.07
CA LEU A 109 1.01 5.45 7.97
C LEU A 109 0.04 5.73 9.13
N ARG A 110 0.10 6.91 9.72
CA ARG A 110 -0.86 7.34 10.76
C ARG A 110 -2.29 7.39 10.23
N TRP A 111 -2.48 7.84 9.00
CA TRP A 111 -3.80 7.86 8.36
C TRP A 111 -4.36 6.44 8.12
N LEU A 112 -3.51 5.49 7.71
CA LEU A 112 -3.91 4.09 7.55
C LEU A 112 -4.31 3.44 8.88
N LEU A 113 -3.56 3.72 9.96
CA LEU A 113 -3.82 3.13 11.27
C LEU A 113 -4.96 3.79 12.05
N VAL A 114 -5.22 5.09 11.83
CA VAL A 114 -6.13 5.99 12.60
C VAL A 114 -5.72 6.20 14.05
N ARG A 115 -5.32 5.13 14.74
CA ARG A 115 -4.78 5.09 16.11
C ARG A 115 -3.72 3.98 16.15
N GLY A 116 -2.73 4.12 17.01
CA GLY A 116 -1.68 3.10 17.19
C GLY A 116 -0.29 3.64 16.93
N ASP A 117 0.69 2.88 17.43
CA ASP A 117 2.10 3.16 17.21
C ASP A 117 2.48 2.79 15.76
N ALA A 118 2.98 3.78 15.02
CA ALA A 118 3.39 3.62 13.64
C ALA A 118 4.88 3.28 13.51
N GLU A 119 5.69 3.33 14.58
CA GLU A 119 7.15 3.19 14.50
C GLU A 119 7.57 1.86 13.86
N HIS A 120 6.97 0.74 14.26
CA HIS A 120 7.28 -0.54 13.63
C HIS A 120 6.90 -0.59 12.14
N LEU A 121 5.81 0.08 11.73
CA LEU A 121 5.44 0.14 10.31
C LEU A 121 6.36 1.08 9.52
N ILE A 122 6.89 2.12 10.15
CA ILE A 122 7.86 3.04 9.54
C ILE A 122 9.11 2.25 9.18
N ASP A 123 9.71 1.53 10.13
CA ASP A 123 10.90 0.71 9.87
C ASP A 123 10.66 -0.30 8.74
N LEU A 124 9.51 -0.99 8.78
CA LEU A 124 9.18 -2.03 7.82
C LEU A 124 8.92 -1.49 6.41
N THR A 125 8.23 -0.35 6.30
CA THR A 125 7.99 0.28 5.00
C THR A 125 9.24 0.97 4.46
N SER A 126 10.13 1.50 5.30
CA SER A 126 11.46 1.95 4.90
C SER A 126 12.31 0.80 4.36
N GLN A 127 12.29 -0.36 5.03
CA GLN A 127 13.01 -1.54 4.58
C GLN A 127 12.50 -2.02 3.21
N ILE A 128 11.17 -2.11 3.03
CA ILE A 128 10.57 -2.48 1.73
C ILE A 128 10.94 -1.45 0.66
N ALA A 129 10.82 -0.16 0.95
CA ALA A 129 11.21 0.91 0.03
C ALA A 129 12.68 0.78 -0.42
N GLY A 130 13.58 0.50 0.51
CA GLY A 130 15.00 0.29 0.25
C GLY A 130 15.28 -0.95 -0.61
N HIS A 131 14.54 -2.04 -0.43
CA HIS A 131 14.67 -3.23 -1.30
C HIS A 131 14.32 -2.87 -2.75
N PHE A 132 13.22 -2.16 -2.98
CA PHE A 132 12.78 -1.76 -4.31
C PHE A 132 13.76 -0.74 -4.93
N GLU A 133 14.22 0.23 -4.16
CA GLU A 133 15.23 1.20 -4.59
C GLU A 133 16.54 0.51 -4.99
N SER A 134 16.98 -0.51 -4.23
CA SER A 134 18.24 -1.22 -4.48
C SER A 134 18.33 -1.91 -5.85
N ILE A 135 17.17 -2.22 -6.46
CA ILE A 135 17.08 -2.82 -7.80
C ILE A 135 16.54 -1.84 -8.86
N GLY A 136 16.49 -0.53 -8.53
CA GLY A 136 16.06 0.52 -9.45
C GLY A 136 14.56 0.56 -9.73
N LEU A 137 13.73 0.04 -8.82
CA LEU A 137 12.27 0.11 -8.93
C LEU A 137 11.73 1.30 -8.14
N ASP A 138 11.32 2.32 -8.87
CA ASP A 138 10.66 3.48 -8.29
C ASP A 138 9.19 3.18 -7.99
N ILE A 139 8.76 3.57 -6.80
CA ILE A 139 7.35 3.59 -6.39
C ILE A 139 6.89 5.03 -6.50
N SER A 140 6.37 5.38 -7.68
CA SER A 140 5.86 6.72 -7.93
C SER A 140 4.52 6.90 -7.24
N THR A 141 4.35 8.08 -6.64
CA THR A 141 3.08 8.50 -6.07
C THR A 141 2.36 9.34 -7.12
N PRO A 142 1.04 9.21 -7.27
CA PRO A 142 0.33 10.21 -8.06
C PRO A 142 0.52 11.53 -7.32
N GLU A 143 0.93 12.60 -8.01
CA GLU A 143 0.92 13.94 -7.43
C GLU A 143 -0.51 14.22 -6.95
N LEU A 144 -0.75 13.95 -5.67
CA LEU A 144 -1.99 14.21 -4.98
C LEU A 144 -2.03 15.71 -4.73
N SER A 145 -2.08 16.51 -5.80
CA SER A 145 -2.25 17.95 -5.75
C SER A 145 -3.51 18.25 -4.94
N GLY A 146 -3.32 18.66 -3.68
CA GLY A 146 -4.39 19.00 -2.76
C GLY A 146 -5.00 17.86 -1.92
N TYR A 147 -4.52 16.61 -2.00
CA TYR A 147 -5.00 15.56 -1.10
C TYR A 147 -4.12 15.42 0.14
N THR A 148 -4.25 16.38 1.04
CA THR A 148 -3.95 16.11 2.46
C THR A 148 -5.03 15.14 2.94
N PRO A 149 -4.70 13.95 3.49
CA PRO A 149 -5.71 13.06 4.02
C PRO A 149 -6.65 13.85 4.93
N ALA A 150 -7.92 13.93 4.56
CA ALA A 150 -8.91 14.68 5.33
C ALA A 150 -8.84 14.21 6.79
N ARG A 151 -8.85 15.18 7.72
CA ARG A 151 -8.97 14.96 9.16
C ARG A 151 -9.86 13.75 9.43
N GLN A 152 -9.34 12.82 10.23
CA GLN A 152 -9.97 11.61 10.79
C GLN A 152 -11.43 11.41 10.36
N PRO A 153 -11.79 10.33 9.63
CA PRO A 153 -13.18 10.08 9.30
C PRO A 153 -14.00 10.02 10.59
N ASP A 154 -15.03 10.87 10.63
CA ASP A 154 -15.99 10.95 11.72
C ASP A 154 -16.54 9.55 11.98
N ILE A 155 -16.57 9.14 13.26
CA ILE A 155 -17.01 7.83 13.72
C ILE A 155 -18.54 7.81 13.59
N GLY A 156 -19.02 7.72 12.35
CA GLY A 156 -20.42 7.89 11.99
C GLY A 156 -20.93 6.72 11.17
N ARG A 157 -21.45 5.71 11.88
CA ARG A 157 -22.46 4.72 11.47
C ARG A 157 -22.22 3.84 10.22
N MET A 158 -22.14 2.54 10.53
CA MET A 158 -22.44 1.37 9.68
C MET A 158 -23.60 1.57 8.69
N THR A 159 -23.39 1.14 7.45
CA THR A 159 -24.40 0.36 6.71
C THR A 159 -23.68 -0.65 5.80
N LEU A 160 -23.98 -1.94 5.99
CA LEU A 160 -23.56 -3.04 5.13
C LEU A 160 -24.46 -3.03 3.89
N VAL A 161 -23.89 -2.87 2.71
CA VAL A 161 -24.58 -3.23 1.45
C VAL A 161 -23.61 -4.06 0.63
N GLY A 162 -23.77 -5.38 0.69
CA GLY A 162 -23.29 -6.30 -0.33
C GLY A 162 -24.48 -6.67 -1.19
N THR A 163 -24.44 -6.33 -2.47
CA THR A 163 -25.37 -6.88 -3.46
C THR A 163 -24.82 -8.24 -3.91
N ALA A 164 -25.62 -9.29 -3.70
CA ALA A 164 -25.44 -10.59 -4.33
C ALA A 164 -25.72 -10.52 -5.83
#